data_AF-A0A2J6X130-F1
#
_entry.id   AF-A0A2J6X130-F1
#
_cell.length_a   1.000
_cell.length_b   1.000
_cell.length_c   1.000
_cell.angle_alpha   90.00
_cell.angle_beta   90.00
_cell.angle_gamma   90.00
#
_symmetry.space_group_name_H-M   'P 1'
#
loop_
_entity.id
_entity.type
_entity.pdbx_description
1 polymer ?
#
loop_
_entity_poly.entity_id
_entity_poly.type
_entity_poly.pdbx_seq_one_letter_code
_entity_poly.pdbx_strand_id
1 'polypeptide(L)' 'KKIKVLAEMVEKEEEYKVLKELGVDYLQGYFFGRPSPTLLN' A
#
# COMPACT_ATOMS: atom_id res chain seq x y z
N LYS A 1 -23.04 0.77 -5.00
CA LYS A 1 -21.60 0.91 -5.39
C LYS A 1 -20.75 0.52 -4.20
N LYS A 2 -19.73 -0.34 -4.36
CA LYS A 2 -18.77 -0.67 -3.30
C LYS A 2 -17.67 0.40 -3.31
N ILE A 3 -17.42 1.05 -2.18
CA ILE A 3 -16.29 1.98 -2.03
C ILE A 3 -15.02 1.14 -1.88
N LYS A 4 -13.98 1.48 -2.64
CA LYS A 4 -12.65 0.88 -2.47
C LYS A 4 -11.80 1.77 -1.57
N VAL A 5 -10.99 1.15 -0.72
CA VAL A 5 -10.11 1.85 0.21
C VAL A 5 -8.64 1.66 -0.17
N LEU A 6 -7.85 2.74 -0.05
CA LEU A 6 -6.41 2.76 -0.22
C LEU A 6 -5.79 3.08 1.15
N ALA A 7 -4.90 2.22 1.64
CA ALA A 7 -4.06 2.54 2.78
C ALA A 7 -2.70 3.07 2.30
N GLU A 8 -2.41 4.31 2.67
CA GLU A 8 -1.13 4.97 2.41
C GLU A 8 -0.19 4.86 3.62
N MET A 9 1.10 5.17 3.40
CA MET A 9 2.15 5.15 4.42
C MET A 9 2.45 3.77 5.00
N VAL A 10 2.34 2.70 4.20
CA VAL A 10 2.82 1.37 4.60
C VAL A 10 4.34 1.32 4.53
N GLU A 11 5.01 1.15 5.67
CA GLU A 11 6.47 1.17 5.78
C GLU A 11 7.06 -0.12 6.35
N LYS A 12 6.25 -0.94 7.03
CA LYS A 12 6.68 -2.17 7.70
C LYS A 12 5.90 -3.41 7.26
N GLU A 13 6.51 -4.57 7.41
CA GLU A 13 5.90 -5.85 7.03
C GLU A 13 4.66 -6.17 7.87
N GLU A 14 4.65 -5.78 9.16
CA GLU A 14 3.50 -6.00 10.04
C GLU A 14 2.27 -5.20 9.60
N GLU A 15 2.46 -3.95 9.18
CA GLU A 15 1.40 -3.08 8.63
C GLU A 15 0.81 -3.69 7.36
N TYR A 16 1.68 -4.15 6.44
CA TYR A 16 1.26 -4.85 5.24
C TYR A 16 0.40 -6.07 5.56
N LYS A 17 0.86 -6.95 6.47
CA LYS A 17 0.14 -8.17 6.85
C LYS A 17 -1.24 -7.88 7.43
N VAL A 18 -1.33 -6.93 8.37
CA VAL A 18 -2.60 -6.55 8.99
C VAL A 18 -3.57 -5.95 7.96
N LEU A 19 -3.11 -5.02 7.12
CA LEU A 19 -3.96 -4.38 6.12
C LEU A 19 -4.44 -5.37 5.04
N LYS A 20 -3.60 -6.35 4.68
CA LYS A 20 -3.95 -7.45 3.78
C LYS A 20 -5.06 -8.33 4.39
N GLU A 21 -4.93 -8.70 5.66
CA GLU A 21 -5.92 -9.51 6.38
C GLU A 21 -7.26 -8.78 6.55
N LEU A 22 -7.23 -7.47 6.80
CA LEU A 22 -8.42 -6.61 6.89
C LEU A 22 -9.17 -6.43 5.55
N GLY A 23 -8.58 -6.88 4.43
CA GLY A 23 -9.21 -6.80 3.11
C GLY A 23 -9.19 -5.41 2.48
N VAL A 24 -8.17 -4.60 2.80
CA VAL A 24 -7.94 -3.31 2.12
C VAL A 24 -7.70 -3.54 0.63
N ASP A 25 -8.34 -2.74 -0.23
CA ASP A 25 -8.30 -2.96 -1.69
C ASP A 25 -6.93 -2.61 -2.30
N TYR A 26 -6.29 -1.55 -1.82
CA TYR A 26 -5.01 -1.05 -2.34
C TYR A 26 -4.06 -0.59 -1.22
N LEU A 27 -2.76 -0.68 -1.48
CA LEU A 27 -1.69 -0.40 -0.52
C LEU A 27 -0.61 0.45 -1.19
N GLN A 28 -0.13 1.49 -0.51
CA GLN A 28 0.98 2.32 -0.95
C GLN A 28 1.87 2.70 0.24
N GLY A 29 3.18 2.70 0.03
CA GLY A 29 4.15 3.22 0.99
C GLY A 29 5.56 2.73 0.73
N TYR A 30 6.52 3.19 1.52
CA TYR A 30 7.95 2.89 1.34
C TYR A 30 8.28 1.40 1.49
N PHE A 31 7.40 0.61 2.10
CA PHE A 31 7.48 -0.85 2.09
C PHE A 31 7.50 -1.41 0.65
N PHE A 32 6.73 -0.82 -0.26
CA PHE A 32 6.65 -1.23 -1.68
C PHE A 32 7.64 -0.48 -2.56
N GLY A 33 7.87 0.81 -2.26
CA GLY A 33 8.79 1.64 -3.02
C GLY A 33 8.73 3.10 -2.58
N ARG A 34 9.86 3.78 -2.66
CA ARG A 34 9.92 5.23 -2.49
C ARG A 34 9.48 5.93 -3.79
N PRO A 35 8.90 7.14 -3.71
CA PRO A 35 8.61 7.96 -4.88
C PRO A 35 9.85 8.10 -5.78
N SER A 36 9.61 8.02 -7.08
CA SER A 36 10.64 8.14 -8.11
C SER A 36 10.19 9.19 -9.13
N PRO A 37 11.11 10.04 -9.64
CA PRO A 37 10.80 11.00 -10.70
C PRO A 37 10.56 10.32 -12.06
N THR A 38 10.97 9.06 -12.21
CA THR A 38 10.78 8.25 -13.42
C THR A 38 10.01 6.97 -13.09
N LEU A 39 9.30 6.43 -14.09
CA LEU A 39 8.68 5.12 -13.97
C LEU A 39 9.75 4.03 -13.94
N LEU A 40 9.38 2.86 -13.42
CA LEU A 40 10.23 1.66 -13.52
C LEU A 40 10.42 1.34 -15.00
N ASN A 41 11.68 1.28 -15.45
CA ASN A 41 12.04 0.87 -16.80
C ASN A 41 11.82 -0.62 -17.02
#